data_AF-A0A7X3SKI2-F1
#
_entry.id   AF-A0A7X3SKI2-F1
#
_cell.length_a   1.000
_cell.length_b   1.000
_cell.length_c   1.000
_cell.angle_alpha   90.00
_cell.angle_beta   90.00
_cell.angle_gamma   90.00
#
_symmetry.space_group_name_H-M   'P 1'
#
loop_
_entity.id
_entity.type
_entity.pdbx_description
1 polymer ?
#
loop_
_entity_poly.entity_id
_entity_poly.type
_entity_poly.pdbx_seq_one_letter_code
_entity_poly.pdbx_strand_id
1 'polypeptide(L)'
;MKRRTVVLWGILFILFLCVIGWLSLCERQKETVTKWEYEEKEKEMRQDLFDGGVYVPTPKEVWENPYIYRYNHKLCKEKGLIKGESLDVYYLCLQAIYRANLDALLLKELDIGKLEDELKKSSLGFASRRQREQELYEKESTMRLEFIWLRNNLYIEYLKEDQIELLKEKLYSGKPFVTDELQKMVEKTCQEVIRVRNPKDWEDKRRFLYSEVQGRKPVIPNQALVLEIANVMEYDASGNLLLNEHMTEKCEYLDKVKGEKEKEYSDILGMEVYILLA
;
A
#
# COMPACT_ATOMS: atom_id res chain seq x y z
N MET A 1 -48.62 35.26 -46.26
CA MET A 1 -47.69 34.10 -46.22
C MET A 1 -46.56 34.19 -45.19
N LYS A 2 -46.07 35.36 -44.75
CA LYS A 2 -44.90 35.47 -43.84
C LYS A 2 -45.08 34.96 -42.39
N ARG A 3 -46.30 34.90 -41.84
CA ARG A 3 -46.53 34.47 -40.44
C ARG A 3 -46.46 32.95 -40.21
N ARG A 4 -46.73 32.12 -41.22
CA ARG A 4 -46.69 30.65 -41.07
C ARG A 4 -45.27 30.11 -40.98
N THR A 5 -44.31 30.77 -41.62
CA THR A 5 -42.90 30.37 -41.60
C THR A 5 -42.28 30.60 -40.22
N VAL A 6 -42.55 31.73 -39.56
CA VAL A 6 -41.99 32.03 -38.23
C VAL A 6 -42.46 31.03 -37.15
N VAL A 7 -43.72 30.59 -37.21
CA VAL A 7 -44.27 29.60 -36.27
C VAL A 7 -43.62 28.22 -36.48
N LEU A 8 -43.39 27.81 -37.74
CA LEU A 8 -42.74 26.53 -38.04
C LEU A 8 -41.30 26.48 -37.53
N TRP A 9 -40.55 27.58 -37.70
CA TRP A 9 -39.18 27.69 -37.22
C TRP A 9 -39.09 27.71 -35.69
N GLY A 10 -40.05 28.35 -35.00
CA GLY A 10 -40.13 28.33 -33.54
C GLY A 10 -40.38 26.92 -32.98
N ILE A 11 -41.26 26.13 -33.60
CA ILE A 11 -41.55 24.75 -33.19
C ILE A 11 -40.33 23.84 -33.44
N LEU A 12 -39.66 23.97 -34.58
CA LEU A 12 -38.43 23.23 -34.88
C LEU A 12 -37.30 23.54 -33.88
N PHE A 13 -37.18 24.80 -33.47
CA PHE A 13 -36.17 25.22 -32.48
C PHE A 13 -36.42 24.63 -31.08
N ILE A 14 -37.68 24.58 -30.64
CA ILE A 14 -38.05 23.96 -29.37
C ILE A 14 -37.80 22.45 -29.40
N LEU A 15 -38.19 21.77 -30.49
CA LEU A 15 -37.93 20.33 -30.66
C LEU A 15 -36.42 20.03 -30.66
N PHE A 16 -35.61 20.87 -31.31
CA PHE A 16 -34.16 20.72 -31.32
C PHE A 16 -33.54 20.87 -29.92
N LEU A 17 -33.98 21.86 -29.14
CA LEU A 17 -33.54 22.03 -27.75
C LEU A 17 -33.98 20.87 -26.85
N CYS A 18 -35.18 20.31 -27.04
CA CYS A 18 -35.64 19.13 -26.32
C CYS A 18 -34.79 17.89 -26.63
N VAL A 19 -34.39 17.70 -27.90
CA VAL A 19 -33.53 16.58 -28.31
C VAL A 19 -32.12 16.70 -27.71
N ILE A 20 -31.54 17.92 -27.71
CA ILE A 20 -30.25 18.17 -27.06
C ILE A 20 -30.32 17.92 -25.55
N GLY A 21 -31.38 18.42 -24.90
CA GLY A 21 -31.62 18.18 -23.47
C GLY A 21 -31.75 16.70 -23.13
N TRP A 22 -32.48 15.94 -23.96
CA TRP A 22 -32.65 14.50 -23.81
C TRP A 22 -31.34 13.73 -24.00
N LEU A 23 -30.55 14.06 -25.04
CA LEU A 23 -29.24 13.44 -25.28
C LEU A 23 -28.27 13.69 -24.11
N SER A 24 -28.22 14.92 -23.60
CA SER A 24 -27.40 15.27 -22.43
C SER A 24 -27.86 14.56 -21.14
N LEU A 25 -29.15 14.27 -21.01
CA LEU A 25 -29.67 13.50 -19.88
C LEU A 25 -29.29 12.02 -20.01
N CYS A 26 -29.41 11.44 -21.21
CA CYS A 26 -29.00 10.06 -21.48
C CYS A 26 -27.50 9.84 -21.29
N GLU A 27 -26.65 10.80 -21.69
CA GLU A 27 -25.20 10.74 -21.45
C GLU A 27 -24.88 10.77 -19.96
N ARG A 28 -25.47 11.71 -19.21
CA ARG A 28 -25.29 11.76 -17.75
C ARG A 28 -25.79 10.51 -17.05
N GLN A 29 -26.89 9.92 -17.52
CA GLN A 29 -27.42 8.67 -16.98
C GLN A 29 -26.49 7.49 -17.28
N LYS A 30 -25.91 7.41 -18.48
CA LYS A 30 -24.89 6.41 -18.82
C LYS A 30 -23.64 6.57 -17.96
N GLU A 31 -23.12 7.79 -17.83
CA GLU A 31 -21.95 8.08 -16.99
C GLU A 31 -22.20 7.69 -15.53
N THR A 32 -23.36 8.01 -14.97
CA THR A 32 -23.72 7.61 -13.61
C THR A 32 -23.79 6.10 -13.47
N VAL A 33 -24.49 5.39 -14.36
CA VAL A 33 -24.57 3.91 -14.33
C VAL A 33 -23.18 3.28 -14.41
N THR A 34 -22.33 3.73 -15.33
CA THR A 34 -20.95 3.21 -15.44
C THR A 34 -20.10 3.49 -14.21
N LYS A 35 -20.34 4.62 -13.53
CA LYS A 35 -19.65 4.94 -12.28
C LYS A 35 -20.11 4.05 -11.13
N TRP A 36 -21.41 3.80 -11.01
CA TRP A 36 -21.97 2.90 -10.00
C TRP A 36 -21.47 1.46 -10.17
N GLU A 37 -21.52 0.92 -11.38
CA GLU A 37 -21.01 -0.43 -11.69
C GLU A 37 -19.51 -0.56 -11.35
N TYR A 38 -18.75 0.51 -11.60
CA TYR A 38 -17.34 0.55 -11.27
C TYR A 38 -17.09 0.53 -9.75
N GLU A 39 -17.81 1.38 -8.99
CA GLU A 39 -17.70 1.43 -7.53
C GLU A 39 -18.15 0.13 -6.85
N GLU A 40 -19.17 -0.56 -7.38
CA GLU A 40 -19.57 -1.88 -6.89
C GLU A 40 -18.49 -2.92 -7.12
N LYS A 41 -17.91 -2.96 -8.33
CA LYS A 41 -16.81 -3.88 -8.65
C LYS A 41 -15.57 -3.63 -7.78
N GLU A 42 -15.24 -2.37 -7.51
CA GLU A 42 -14.15 -2.01 -6.59
C GLU A 42 -14.41 -2.49 -5.16
N LYS A 43 -15.64 -2.35 -4.67
CA LYS A 43 -16.03 -2.87 -3.35
C LYS A 43 -15.97 -4.39 -3.30
N GLU A 44 -16.44 -5.07 -4.34
CA GLU A 44 -16.39 -6.52 -4.45
C GLU A 44 -14.94 -7.04 -4.42
N MET A 45 -14.05 -6.44 -5.22
CA MET A 45 -12.63 -6.80 -5.22
C MET A 45 -12.01 -6.63 -3.82
N ARG A 46 -12.21 -5.48 -3.17
CA ARG A 46 -11.67 -5.26 -1.82
C ARG A 46 -12.25 -6.23 -0.80
N GLN A 47 -13.54 -6.55 -0.90
CA GLN A 47 -14.19 -7.49 0.01
C GLN A 47 -13.63 -8.90 -0.18
N ASP A 48 -13.42 -9.36 -1.42
CA ASP A 48 -12.84 -10.69 -1.66
C ASP A 48 -11.42 -10.80 -1.10
N LEU A 49 -10.58 -9.78 -1.29
CA LEU A 49 -9.25 -9.71 -0.67
C LEU A 49 -9.34 -9.74 0.86
N PHE A 50 -10.22 -8.94 1.45
CA PHE A 50 -10.40 -8.87 2.89
C PHE A 50 -10.83 -10.22 3.48
N ASP A 51 -11.80 -10.89 2.84
CA ASP A 51 -12.24 -12.24 3.20
C ASP A 51 -11.13 -13.29 2.97
N GLY A 52 -10.08 -12.95 2.23
CA GLY A 52 -8.86 -13.75 2.03
C GLY A 52 -7.76 -13.42 3.03
N GLY A 53 -8.02 -12.52 3.98
CA GLY A 53 -7.05 -12.06 4.97
C GLY A 53 -6.08 -11.00 4.46
N VAL A 54 -6.38 -10.33 3.34
CA VAL A 54 -5.56 -9.26 2.77
C VAL A 54 -6.32 -7.94 2.87
N TYR A 55 -5.82 -7.03 3.69
CA TYR A 55 -6.39 -5.69 3.79
C TYR A 55 -5.95 -4.82 2.61
N VAL A 56 -6.92 -4.10 2.01
CA VAL A 56 -6.67 -3.13 0.94
C VAL A 56 -7.08 -1.75 1.43
N PRO A 57 -6.15 -0.77 1.49
CA PRO A 57 -6.47 0.58 1.94
C PRO A 57 -7.45 1.26 0.98
N THR A 58 -8.21 2.23 1.48
CA THR A 58 -8.97 3.13 0.61
C THR A 58 -8.06 4.17 -0.06
N PRO A 59 -8.43 4.71 -1.23
CA PRO A 59 -7.73 5.85 -1.82
C PRO A 59 -7.65 7.05 -0.86
N LYS A 60 -8.64 7.23 0.01
CA LYS A 60 -8.66 8.27 1.04
C LYS A 60 -7.59 8.04 2.11
N GLU A 61 -7.49 6.83 2.66
CA GLU A 61 -6.45 6.47 3.65
C GLU A 61 -5.05 6.68 3.08
N VAL A 62 -4.86 6.37 1.79
CA VAL A 62 -3.59 6.63 1.10
C VAL A 62 -3.33 8.13 0.92
N TRP A 63 -4.35 8.90 0.51
CA TRP A 63 -4.23 10.36 0.33
C TRP A 63 -3.90 11.11 1.62
N GLU A 64 -4.47 10.67 2.73
CA GLU A 64 -4.21 11.23 4.07
C GLU A 64 -2.80 10.90 4.58
N ASN A 65 -2.07 10.00 3.90
CA ASN A 65 -0.70 9.59 4.21
C ASN A 65 0.27 9.83 3.03
N PRO A 66 0.44 11.07 2.55
CA PRO A 66 1.11 11.38 1.27
C PRO A 66 2.62 11.09 1.25
N TYR A 67 3.24 10.84 2.40
CA TYR A 67 4.64 10.44 2.49
C TYR A 67 4.84 8.94 2.20
N ILE A 68 3.78 8.15 2.34
CA ILE A 68 3.77 6.67 2.24
C ILE A 68 3.45 6.21 0.81
N TYR A 69 2.87 7.04 -0.06
CA TYR A 69 2.47 6.57 -1.39
C TYR A 69 2.70 7.64 -2.46
N ARG A 70 3.97 7.82 -2.83
CA ARG A 70 4.33 8.53 -4.06
C ARG A 70 4.54 7.50 -5.14
N TYR A 71 3.70 7.47 -6.17
CA TYR A 71 3.78 6.50 -7.28
C TYR A 71 4.04 7.22 -8.61
N ASN A 72 4.62 6.50 -9.58
CA ASN A 72 4.85 7.02 -10.91
C ASN A 72 3.55 6.99 -11.73
N HIS A 73 2.76 8.06 -11.61
CA HIS A 73 1.47 8.21 -12.29
C HIS A 73 1.57 8.02 -13.81
N LYS A 74 2.68 8.45 -14.43
CA LYS A 74 2.88 8.27 -15.87
C LYS A 74 2.97 6.79 -16.22
N LEU A 75 3.81 6.04 -15.50
CA LEU A 75 3.97 4.61 -15.72
C LEU A 75 2.70 3.83 -15.37
N CYS A 76 2.01 4.20 -14.29
CA CYS A 76 0.70 3.61 -13.96
C CYS A 76 -0.32 3.79 -15.10
N LYS A 77 -0.37 4.97 -15.74
CA LYS A 77 -1.26 5.20 -16.89
C LYS A 77 -0.85 4.39 -18.12
N GLU A 78 0.46 4.37 -18.44
CA GLU A 78 0.99 3.63 -19.59
C GLU A 78 0.65 2.14 -19.50
N LYS A 79 0.64 1.58 -18.28
CA LYS A 79 0.32 0.17 -18.01
C LYS A 79 -1.14 -0.11 -17.70
N GLY A 80 -2.01 0.91 -17.81
CA GLY A 80 -3.44 0.79 -17.55
C GLY A 80 -3.79 0.42 -16.10
N LEU A 81 -2.94 0.80 -15.15
CA LEU A 81 -3.11 0.49 -13.72
C LEU A 81 -4.01 1.49 -12.99
N ILE A 82 -4.14 2.72 -13.50
CA ILE A 82 -5.00 3.76 -12.94
C ILE A 82 -5.87 4.40 -14.03
N LYS A 83 -7.05 4.88 -13.64
CA LYS A 83 -7.91 5.71 -14.50
C LYS A 83 -7.79 7.19 -14.10
N GLY A 84 -7.40 8.03 -15.04
CA GLY A 84 -7.29 9.47 -14.82
C GLY A 84 -6.06 9.85 -13.98
N GLU A 85 -6.20 10.89 -13.15
CA GLU A 85 -5.08 11.51 -12.42
C GLU A 85 -4.92 11.03 -10.97
N SER A 86 -5.80 10.14 -10.48
CA SER A 86 -5.81 9.68 -9.08
C SER A 86 -5.47 8.20 -8.94
N LEU A 87 -4.99 7.82 -7.75
CA LEU A 87 -4.86 6.41 -7.37
C LEU A 87 -6.22 5.71 -7.44
N ASP A 88 -6.18 4.48 -7.92
CA ASP A 88 -7.35 3.65 -8.20
C ASP A 88 -7.38 2.46 -7.22
N VAL A 89 -8.57 2.02 -6.81
CA VAL A 89 -8.72 0.83 -5.95
C VAL A 89 -8.13 -0.39 -6.64
N TYR A 90 -8.27 -0.49 -7.96
CA TYR A 90 -7.70 -1.58 -8.74
C TYR A 90 -6.20 -1.72 -8.53
N TYR A 91 -5.45 -0.62 -8.60
CA TYR A 91 -4.01 -0.60 -8.33
C TYR A 91 -3.69 -1.07 -6.91
N LEU A 92 -4.45 -0.58 -5.92
CA LEU A 92 -4.26 -0.93 -4.52
C LEU A 92 -4.51 -2.42 -4.26
N CYS A 93 -5.49 -3.03 -4.93
CA CYS A 93 -5.72 -4.47 -4.85
C CYS A 93 -4.52 -5.27 -5.38
N LEU A 94 -3.98 -4.91 -6.55
CA LEU A 94 -2.81 -5.57 -7.12
C LEU A 94 -1.57 -5.42 -6.22
N GLN A 95 -1.39 -4.22 -5.65
CA GLN A 95 -0.32 -3.95 -4.70
C GLN A 95 -0.44 -4.79 -3.43
N ALA A 96 -1.65 -4.96 -2.91
CA ALA A 96 -1.91 -5.79 -1.73
C ALA A 96 -1.63 -7.28 -1.98
N ILE A 97 -1.94 -7.80 -3.18
CA ILE A 97 -1.55 -9.18 -3.57
C ILE A 97 -0.03 -9.32 -3.59
N TYR A 98 0.69 -8.35 -4.17
CA TYR A 98 2.15 -8.37 -4.17
C TYR A 98 2.70 -8.33 -2.73
N ARG A 99 2.18 -7.43 -1.88
CA ARG A 99 2.57 -7.34 -0.47
C ARG A 99 2.36 -8.66 0.27
N ALA A 100 1.19 -9.28 0.10
CA ALA A 100 0.89 -10.53 0.78
C ALA A 100 1.89 -11.64 0.46
N ASN A 101 2.36 -11.70 -0.80
CA ASN A 101 3.37 -12.66 -1.22
C ASN A 101 4.78 -12.28 -0.74
N LEU A 102 5.10 -10.99 -0.64
CA LEU A 102 6.36 -10.52 -0.04
C LEU A 102 6.41 -10.81 1.45
N ASP A 103 5.34 -10.53 2.20
CA ASP A 103 5.24 -10.84 3.62
C ASP A 103 5.41 -12.35 3.87
N ALA A 104 4.74 -13.19 3.08
CA ALA A 104 4.85 -14.63 3.18
C ALA A 104 6.26 -15.14 2.83
N LEU A 105 6.92 -14.53 1.84
CA LEU A 105 8.32 -14.83 1.52
C LEU A 105 9.24 -14.47 2.69
N LEU A 106 9.10 -13.27 3.27
CA LEU A 106 9.92 -12.83 4.38
C LEU A 106 9.74 -13.69 5.63
N LEU A 107 8.51 -14.10 5.95
CA LEU A 107 8.23 -15.03 7.06
C LEU A 107 8.84 -16.41 6.85
N LYS A 108 9.01 -16.83 5.59
CA LYS A 108 9.58 -18.13 5.23
C LYS A 108 11.11 -18.12 5.27
N GLU A 109 11.72 -17.07 4.72
CA GLU A 109 13.17 -16.99 4.56
C GLU A 109 13.89 -16.42 5.78
N LEU A 110 13.20 -15.58 6.58
CA LEU A 110 13.77 -14.93 7.76
C LEU A 110 13.17 -15.49 9.05
N ASP A 111 13.91 -15.40 10.15
CA ASP A 111 13.43 -15.83 11.46
C ASP A 111 12.62 -14.76 12.21
N ILE A 112 11.94 -13.87 11.48
CA ILE A 112 11.11 -12.79 12.03
C ILE A 112 10.07 -13.32 13.02
N GLY A 113 9.46 -14.47 12.73
CA GLY A 113 8.49 -15.10 13.64
C GLY A 113 9.11 -15.54 14.98
N LYS A 114 10.40 -15.90 15.00
CA LYS A 114 11.10 -16.20 16.26
C LYS A 114 11.40 -14.93 17.04
N LEU A 115 11.85 -13.88 16.35
CA LEU A 115 12.10 -12.58 16.97
C LEU A 115 10.83 -11.99 17.60
N GLU A 116 9.70 -12.07 16.89
CA GLU A 116 8.37 -11.72 17.43
C GLU A 116 8.07 -12.47 18.73
N ASP A 117 8.30 -13.78 18.75
CA ASP A 117 8.10 -14.63 19.91
C ASP A 117 9.01 -14.26 21.08
N GLU A 118 10.26 -13.86 20.81
CA GLU A 118 11.21 -13.36 21.81
C GLU A 118 10.75 -12.03 22.41
N LEU A 119 10.27 -11.10 21.58
CA LEU A 119 9.71 -9.83 22.05
C LEU A 119 8.50 -10.06 22.95
N LYS A 120 7.59 -10.97 22.56
CA LYS A 120 6.39 -11.34 23.35
C LYS A 120 6.73 -11.95 24.71
N LYS A 121 7.74 -12.81 24.76
CA LYS A 121 8.12 -13.56 25.98
C LYS A 121 9.12 -12.78 26.85
N SER A 122 9.63 -11.65 26.36
CA SER A 122 10.58 -10.83 27.09
C SER A 122 9.96 -10.24 28.34
N SER A 123 10.69 -10.33 29.46
CA SER A 123 10.32 -9.64 30.70
C SER A 123 10.45 -8.12 30.61
N LEU A 124 11.02 -7.60 29.52
CA LEU A 124 11.12 -6.15 29.29
C LEU A 124 9.74 -5.54 29.02
N GLY A 125 8.77 -6.31 28.53
CA GLY A 125 7.38 -5.84 28.34
C GLY A 125 7.22 -4.89 27.16
N PHE A 126 7.67 -5.28 25.97
CA PHE A 126 7.46 -4.53 24.73
C PHE A 126 5.98 -4.31 24.44
N ALA A 127 5.64 -3.15 23.87
CA ALA A 127 4.27 -2.74 23.58
C ALA A 127 4.08 -2.37 22.10
N SER A 128 2.95 -2.81 21.55
CA SER A 128 2.49 -2.52 20.19
C SER A 128 1.28 -1.57 20.23
N ARG A 129 0.92 -0.99 19.09
CA ARG A 129 -0.29 -0.16 19.01
C ARG A 129 -1.54 -1.01 19.08
N ARG A 130 -2.59 -0.47 19.68
CA ARG A 130 -3.91 -1.10 19.61
C ARG A 130 -4.39 -1.11 18.16
N GLN A 131 -5.21 -2.10 17.80
CA GLN A 131 -5.72 -2.27 16.43
C GLN A 131 -6.33 -0.99 15.81
N ARG A 132 -6.97 -0.14 16.61
CA ARG A 132 -7.58 1.12 16.13
C ARG A 132 -6.57 2.24 15.87
N GLU A 133 -5.38 2.13 16.43
CA GLU A 133 -4.29 3.11 16.40
C GLU A 133 -3.16 2.70 15.43
N GLN A 134 -3.28 1.52 14.81
CA GLN A 134 -2.34 1.00 13.83
C GLN A 134 -2.18 1.96 12.64
N GLU A 135 -0.93 2.19 12.25
CA GLU A 135 -0.58 2.85 11.01
C GLU A 135 -0.98 2.01 9.79
N LEU A 136 -0.92 2.64 8.61
CA LEU A 136 -1.35 2.01 7.37
C LEU A 136 -0.53 0.75 7.05
N TYR A 137 0.79 0.78 7.23
CA TYR A 137 1.65 -0.40 7.01
C TYR A 137 1.34 -1.54 7.97
N GLU A 138 1.03 -1.24 9.23
CA GLU A 138 0.62 -2.23 10.23
C GLU A 138 -0.68 -2.92 9.78
N LYS A 139 -1.67 -2.15 9.33
CA LYS A 139 -2.96 -2.67 8.84
C LYS A 139 -2.83 -3.51 7.58
N GLU A 140 -1.94 -3.11 6.69
CA GLU A 140 -1.67 -3.80 5.42
C GLU A 140 -0.81 -5.05 5.58
N SER A 141 -0.14 -5.22 6.72
CA SER A 141 0.72 -6.38 6.95
C SER A 141 -0.10 -7.67 7.03
N THR A 142 0.26 -8.62 6.20
CA THR A 142 -0.29 -9.99 6.22
C THR A 142 0.58 -10.94 7.03
N MET A 143 1.69 -10.47 7.61
CA MET A 143 2.56 -11.28 8.46
C MET A 143 1.87 -11.74 9.76
N ARG A 144 0.82 -11.01 10.19
CA ARG A 144 0.07 -11.24 11.44
C ARG A 144 0.95 -11.22 12.70
N LEU A 145 1.97 -10.39 12.66
CA LEU A 145 2.84 -10.11 13.80
C LEU A 145 2.36 -8.86 14.51
N GLU A 146 2.67 -8.75 15.78
CA GLU A 146 2.28 -7.68 16.67
C GLU A 146 3.30 -6.54 16.67
N PHE A 147 4.59 -6.89 16.61
CA PHE A 147 5.67 -5.90 16.73
C PHE A 147 6.36 -5.61 15.41
N ILE A 148 6.31 -6.51 14.43
CA ILE A 148 7.19 -6.45 13.25
C ILE A 148 6.40 -6.41 11.95
N TRP A 149 6.67 -5.44 11.08
CA TRP A 149 6.05 -5.35 9.75
C TRP A 149 6.96 -4.73 8.70
N LEU A 150 6.61 -4.93 7.42
CA LEU A 150 7.27 -4.31 6.28
C LEU A 150 6.88 -2.82 6.16
N ARG A 151 7.90 -1.95 6.03
CA ARG A 151 7.76 -0.49 5.90
C ARG A 151 7.99 0.03 4.49
N ASN A 152 8.34 -0.81 3.52
CA ASN A 152 8.53 -0.33 2.15
C ASN A 152 7.21 0.03 1.47
N ASN A 153 7.25 1.13 0.70
CA ASN A 153 6.28 1.38 -0.37
C ASN A 153 6.52 0.38 -1.50
N LEU A 154 5.45 -0.09 -2.13
CA LEU A 154 5.54 -1.07 -3.20
C LEU A 154 5.15 -0.43 -4.53
N TYR A 155 6.15 -0.21 -5.37
CA TYR A 155 6.05 0.39 -6.69
C TYR A 155 5.81 -0.69 -7.75
N ILE A 156 4.62 -1.32 -7.71
CA ILE A 156 4.29 -2.41 -8.63
C ILE A 156 4.23 -1.97 -10.10
N GLU A 157 4.17 -0.67 -10.37
CA GLU A 157 4.30 -0.13 -11.72
C GLU A 157 5.68 -0.40 -12.35
N TYR A 158 6.70 -0.75 -11.57
CA TYR A 158 8.01 -1.17 -12.10
C TYR A 158 8.06 -2.62 -12.58
N LEU A 159 7.06 -3.44 -12.23
CA LEU A 159 6.94 -4.79 -12.76
C LEU A 159 6.73 -4.79 -14.27
N LYS A 160 7.21 -5.81 -14.96
CA LYS A 160 6.94 -6.02 -16.39
C LYS A 160 5.47 -6.36 -16.62
N GLU A 161 4.99 -6.18 -17.86
CA GLU A 161 3.61 -6.48 -18.24
C GLU A 161 3.18 -7.91 -17.88
N ASP A 162 4.00 -8.92 -18.16
CA ASP A 162 3.71 -10.32 -17.83
C ASP A 162 3.57 -10.56 -16.31
N GLN A 163 4.37 -9.87 -15.52
CA GLN A 163 4.32 -9.92 -14.05
C GLN A 163 3.07 -9.23 -13.50
N ILE A 164 2.67 -8.11 -14.12
CA ILE A 164 1.42 -7.42 -13.81
C ILE A 164 0.22 -8.29 -14.18
N GLU A 165 0.21 -8.91 -15.37
CA GLU A 165 -0.87 -9.81 -15.77
C GLU A 165 -1.04 -10.96 -14.79
N LEU A 166 0.04 -11.53 -14.27
CA LEU A 166 -0.05 -12.57 -13.24
C LEU A 166 -0.74 -12.06 -11.94
N LEU A 167 -0.51 -10.82 -11.52
CA LEU A 167 -1.27 -10.21 -10.41
C LEU A 167 -2.75 -10.04 -10.75
N LYS A 168 -3.07 -9.66 -11.98
CA LYS A 168 -4.45 -9.46 -12.46
C LYS A 168 -5.22 -10.78 -12.55
N GLU A 169 -4.60 -11.79 -13.14
CA GLU A 169 -5.14 -13.15 -13.18
C GLU A 169 -5.45 -13.63 -11.77
N LYS A 170 -4.53 -13.37 -10.83
CA LYS A 170 -4.75 -13.74 -9.43
C LYS A 170 -5.95 -13.03 -8.82
N LEU A 171 -6.06 -11.71 -9.00
CA LEU A 171 -7.17 -10.91 -8.51
C LEU A 171 -8.53 -11.45 -8.96
N TYR A 172 -8.63 -11.98 -10.18
CA TYR A 172 -9.89 -12.52 -10.72
C TYR A 172 -10.09 -14.02 -10.46
N SER A 173 -9.02 -14.78 -10.25
CA SER A 173 -9.10 -16.22 -9.93
C SER A 173 -9.64 -16.51 -8.52
N GLY A 174 -9.62 -15.50 -7.64
CA GLY A 174 -9.95 -15.65 -6.23
C GLY A 174 -8.86 -16.34 -5.41
N LYS A 175 -9.24 -16.77 -4.20
CA LYS A 175 -8.34 -17.30 -3.16
C LYS A 175 -7.75 -18.69 -3.51
N PRO A 176 -6.57 -19.04 -2.94
CA PRO A 176 -5.75 -18.24 -2.02
C PRO A 176 -4.89 -17.21 -2.74
N PHE A 177 -4.68 -16.00 -2.18
CA PHE A 177 -3.90 -14.93 -2.83
C PHE A 177 -2.38 -15.06 -2.71
N VAL A 178 -1.90 -15.89 -1.78
CA VAL A 178 -0.50 -16.23 -1.64
C VAL A 178 -0.25 -17.56 -2.37
N THR A 179 0.67 -17.57 -3.33
CA THR A 179 0.98 -18.75 -4.14
C THR A 179 2.48 -18.87 -4.40
N ASP A 180 2.97 -20.09 -4.62
CA ASP A 180 4.38 -20.33 -4.94
C ASP A 180 4.84 -19.60 -6.20
N GLU A 181 3.95 -19.44 -7.18
CA GLU A 181 4.25 -18.73 -8.43
C GLU A 181 4.45 -17.23 -8.19
N LEU A 182 3.57 -16.61 -7.41
CA LEU A 182 3.69 -15.21 -7.05
C LEU A 182 4.88 -14.96 -6.12
N GLN A 183 5.14 -15.86 -5.16
CA GLN A 183 6.33 -15.77 -4.31
C GLN A 183 7.63 -15.79 -5.15
N LYS A 184 7.74 -16.68 -6.14
CA LYS A 184 8.89 -16.72 -7.06
C LYS A 184 9.03 -15.46 -7.91
N MET A 185 7.92 -14.84 -8.30
CA MET A 185 7.96 -13.54 -8.98
C MET A 185 8.49 -12.48 -8.03
N VAL A 186 7.89 -12.37 -6.84
CA VAL A 186 8.24 -11.39 -5.81
C VAL A 186 9.70 -11.49 -5.39
N GLU A 187 10.22 -12.69 -5.18
CA GLU A 187 11.63 -12.93 -4.85
C GLU A 187 12.57 -12.30 -5.88
N LYS A 188 12.22 -12.37 -7.17
CA LYS A 188 13.03 -11.82 -8.27
C LYS A 188 12.84 -10.33 -8.48
N THR A 189 11.75 -9.75 -8.00
CA THR A 189 11.36 -8.37 -8.31
C THR A 189 11.36 -7.44 -7.09
N CYS A 190 11.46 -7.97 -5.86
CA CYS A 190 11.31 -7.19 -4.64
C CYS A 190 12.25 -5.99 -4.59
N GLN A 191 13.53 -6.17 -4.93
CA GLN A 191 14.52 -5.10 -4.95
C GLN A 191 14.14 -3.95 -5.88
N GLU A 192 13.52 -4.25 -7.03
CA GLU A 192 13.06 -3.23 -7.96
C GLU A 192 11.76 -2.58 -7.46
N VAL A 193 10.81 -3.38 -6.95
CA VAL A 193 9.49 -2.92 -6.50
C VAL A 193 9.58 -2.06 -5.23
N ILE A 194 10.55 -2.28 -4.34
CA ILE A 194 10.71 -1.44 -3.15
C ILE A 194 11.51 -0.16 -3.43
N ARG A 195 12.13 -0.05 -4.61
CA ARG A 195 13.10 1.00 -4.90
C ARG A 195 12.44 2.36 -5.04
N VAL A 196 12.75 3.29 -4.14
CA VAL A 196 12.29 4.67 -4.26
C VAL A 196 13.09 5.40 -5.33
N ARG A 197 12.47 5.72 -6.46
CA ARG A 197 13.09 6.51 -7.54
C ARG A 197 12.72 7.98 -7.46
N ASN A 198 13.67 8.84 -7.83
CA ASN A 198 13.35 10.20 -8.22
C ASN A 198 12.86 10.19 -9.67
N PRO A 199 11.65 10.68 -9.98
CA PRO A 199 11.15 10.73 -11.35
C PRO A 199 12.05 11.52 -12.33
N LYS A 200 12.93 12.38 -11.81
CA LYS A 200 13.89 13.19 -12.57
C LYS A 200 15.29 12.58 -12.66
N ASP A 201 15.56 11.48 -11.94
CA ASP A 201 16.86 10.82 -11.89
C ASP A 201 16.67 9.32 -11.65
N TRP A 202 16.78 8.53 -12.73
CA TRP A 202 16.43 7.11 -12.71
C TRP A 202 17.52 6.23 -12.10
N GLU A 203 18.76 6.72 -12.11
CA GLU A 203 19.95 6.11 -11.49
C GLU A 203 20.13 6.54 -10.03
N ASP A 204 19.11 7.18 -9.46
CA ASP A 204 19.21 7.79 -8.14
C ASP A 204 19.60 6.74 -7.08
N LYS A 205 20.78 6.94 -6.49
CA LYS A 205 21.31 6.21 -5.33
C LYS A 205 21.06 6.99 -4.03
N ARG A 206 20.19 8.00 -4.07
CA ARG A 206 19.87 8.81 -2.90
C ARG A 206 19.28 7.94 -1.82
N ARG A 207 19.63 8.33 -0.60
CA ARG A 207 19.09 7.79 0.62
C ARG A 207 17.75 8.49 0.91
N PHE A 208 16.73 7.72 1.22
CA PHE A 208 15.38 8.17 1.53
C PHE A 208 15.21 8.41 3.03
N LEU A 209 14.32 9.34 3.38
CA LEU A 209 13.96 9.63 4.76
C LEU A 209 12.63 8.96 5.07
N TYR A 210 12.66 7.92 5.89
CA TYR A 210 11.47 7.48 6.61
C TYR A 210 11.27 8.41 7.81
N SER A 211 10.02 8.80 8.08
CA SER A 211 9.69 9.51 9.31
C SER A 211 9.79 8.52 10.47
N GLU A 212 10.82 8.59 11.31
CA GLU A 212 10.79 7.86 12.58
C GLU A 212 9.89 8.57 13.59
N VAL A 213 9.29 7.76 14.45
CA VAL A 213 8.46 8.17 15.59
C VAL A 213 9.30 8.87 16.68
N GLN A 214 10.64 8.75 16.64
CA GLN A 214 11.55 9.26 17.68
C GLN A 214 12.42 10.46 17.26
N GLY A 215 12.01 11.23 16.24
CA GLY A 215 12.62 12.53 15.88
C GLY A 215 13.99 12.46 15.20
N ARG A 216 14.57 11.26 15.02
CA ARG A 216 15.70 11.03 14.11
C ARG A 216 15.13 10.72 12.72
N LYS A 217 15.87 11.10 11.67
CA LYS A 217 15.45 10.90 10.28
C LYS A 217 16.57 10.10 9.61
N PRO A 218 16.56 8.76 9.76
CA PRO A 218 17.62 7.92 9.24
C PRO A 218 17.61 8.02 7.72
N VAL A 219 18.81 8.03 7.18
CA VAL A 219 19.04 8.26 5.76
C VAL A 219 19.29 6.87 5.17
N ILE A 220 18.19 6.18 4.82
CA ILE A 220 18.17 4.76 4.43
C ILE A 220 18.34 4.64 2.92
N PRO A 221 19.18 3.72 2.39
CA PRO A 221 19.29 3.52 0.95
C PRO A 221 17.93 3.21 0.31
N ASN A 222 17.65 3.85 -0.82
CA ASN A 222 16.34 3.76 -1.47
C ASN A 222 15.96 2.36 -1.98
N GLN A 223 16.90 1.43 -2.03
CA GLN A 223 16.72 0.04 -2.45
C GLN A 223 16.72 -0.94 -1.28
N ALA A 224 16.82 -0.46 -0.03
CA ALA A 224 16.86 -1.32 1.14
C ALA A 224 15.46 -1.85 1.46
N LEU A 225 15.40 -3.11 1.89
CA LEU A 225 14.21 -3.66 2.52
C LEU A 225 14.13 -3.14 3.95
N VAL A 226 13.01 -2.52 4.30
CA VAL A 226 12.82 -1.85 5.58
C VAL A 226 11.75 -2.60 6.37
N LEU A 227 12.15 -3.16 7.51
CA LEU A 227 11.24 -3.64 8.54
C LEU A 227 11.12 -2.58 9.63
N GLU A 228 10.02 -2.58 10.37
CA GLU A 228 9.88 -1.78 11.58
C GLU A 228 9.55 -2.70 12.76
N ILE A 229 10.20 -2.43 13.89
CA ILE A 229 9.91 -3.06 15.17
C ILE A 229 9.28 -2.00 16.09
N ALA A 230 8.06 -2.27 16.53
CA ALA A 230 7.32 -1.43 17.46
C ALA A 230 7.89 -1.52 18.87
N ASN A 231 8.06 -0.37 19.50
CA ASN A 231 8.29 -0.21 20.93
C ASN A 231 7.56 1.05 21.41
N VAL A 232 6.23 1.02 21.26
CA VAL A 232 5.39 2.19 21.49
C VAL A 232 5.45 2.60 22.95
N MET A 233 5.62 3.89 23.18
CA MET A 233 5.45 4.47 24.51
C MET A 233 3.99 4.37 24.94
N GLU A 234 3.74 3.74 26.09
CA GLU A 234 2.40 3.67 26.66
C GLU A 234 2.07 4.93 27.45
N TYR A 235 0.81 5.38 27.35
CA TYR A 235 0.31 6.54 28.09
C TYR A 235 -0.90 6.14 28.93
N ASP A 236 -1.03 6.73 30.12
CA ASP A 236 -2.24 6.57 30.94
C ASP A 236 -3.44 7.30 30.33
N ALA A 237 -4.63 7.11 30.91
CA ALA A 237 -5.86 7.78 30.45
C ALA A 237 -5.81 9.32 30.56
N SER A 238 -4.85 9.88 31.30
CA SER A 238 -4.63 11.32 31.43
C SER A 238 -3.58 11.84 30.44
N GLY A 239 -2.99 10.98 29.61
CA GLY A 239 -1.95 11.32 28.65
C GLY A 239 -0.55 11.40 29.25
N ASN A 240 -0.33 10.93 30.48
CA ASN A 240 1.00 10.85 31.06
C ASN A 240 1.72 9.61 30.52
N LEU A 241 3.00 9.76 30.20
CA LEU A 241 3.85 8.63 29.84
C LEU A 241 3.88 7.65 31.02
N LEU A 242 3.50 6.39 30.77
CA LEU A 242 3.68 5.34 31.76
C LEU A 242 5.18 5.09 31.90
N LEU A 243 5.68 5.23 33.12
CA LEU A 243 7.07 4.91 33.45
C LEU A 243 7.34 3.46 33.10
N ASN A 244 8.09 3.26 32.02
CA ASN A 244 8.55 1.94 31.65
C ASN A 244 9.83 1.67 32.43
N GLU A 245 9.74 0.81 33.45
CA GLU A 245 10.87 0.48 34.35
C GLU A 245 12.10 -0.05 33.60
N HIS A 246 11.94 -0.48 32.34
CA HIS A 246 12.98 -1.07 31.51
C HIS A 246 13.29 -0.30 30.21
N MET A 247 12.97 1.00 30.13
CA MET A 247 13.11 1.74 28.86
C MET A 247 14.54 1.70 28.30
N THR A 248 15.55 1.86 29.16
CA THR A 248 16.96 1.81 28.74
C THR A 248 17.32 0.41 28.23
N GLU A 249 16.96 -0.63 28.97
CA GLU A 249 17.22 -2.02 28.62
C GLU A 249 16.51 -2.44 27.32
N LYS A 250 15.31 -1.90 27.06
CA LYS A 250 14.60 -2.10 25.79
C LYS A 250 15.34 -1.49 24.62
N CYS A 251 15.78 -0.24 24.75
CA CYS A 251 16.53 0.43 23.68
C CYS A 251 17.84 -0.32 23.41
N GLU A 252 18.58 -0.72 24.45
CA GLU A 252 19.80 -1.51 24.31
C GLU A 252 19.55 -2.88 23.65
N TYR A 253 18.46 -3.56 24.04
CA TYR A 253 18.04 -4.81 23.43
C TYR A 253 17.74 -4.63 21.95
N LEU A 254 16.92 -3.63 21.60
CA LEU A 254 16.51 -3.39 20.22
C LEU A 254 17.66 -2.90 19.34
N ASP A 255 18.59 -2.09 19.86
CA ASP A 255 19.80 -1.69 19.15
C ASP A 255 20.69 -2.90 18.82
N LYS A 256 20.83 -3.84 19.77
CA LYS A 256 21.54 -5.10 19.55
C LYS A 256 20.85 -5.96 18.49
N VAL A 257 19.53 -6.17 18.63
CA VAL A 257 18.72 -6.93 17.67
C VAL A 257 18.83 -6.32 16.28
N LYS A 258 18.70 -5.00 16.15
CA LYS A 258 18.84 -4.26 14.90
C LYS A 258 20.19 -4.57 14.25
N GLY A 259 21.30 -4.41 14.98
CA GLY A 259 22.64 -4.66 14.43
C GLY A 259 22.88 -6.12 14.01
N GLU A 260 22.38 -7.09 14.76
CA GLU A 260 22.52 -8.52 14.44
C GLU A 260 21.64 -8.91 13.25
N LYS A 261 20.37 -8.52 13.27
CA LYS A 261 19.36 -8.94 12.28
C LYS A 261 19.46 -8.21 10.95
N GLU A 262 19.85 -6.92 10.93
CA GLU A 262 20.10 -6.23 9.64
C GLU A 262 21.19 -6.96 8.84
N LYS A 263 22.27 -7.38 9.50
CA LYS A 263 23.35 -8.14 8.84
C LYS A 263 22.87 -9.52 8.40
N GLU A 264 22.27 -10.29 9.32
CA GLU A 264 21.79 -11.64 9.03
C GLU A 264 20.78 -11.65 7.87
N TYR A 265 19.78 -10.77 7.92
CA TYR A 265 18.76 -10.69 6.88
C TYR A 265 19.31 -10.19 5.56
N SER A 266 20.30 -9.28 5.59
CA SER A 266 20.96 -8.85 4.36
C SER A 266 21.73 -9.99 3.68
N ASP A 267 22.41 -10.81 4.48
CA ASP A 267 23.15 -11.98 3.98
C ASP A 267 22.20 -13.03 3.37
N ILE A 268 21.04 -13.27 4.01
CA ILE A 268 20.03 -14.22 3.52
C ILE A 268 19.37 -13.73 2.22
N LEU A 269 18.95 -12.47 2.18
CA LEU A 269 18.20 -11.93 1.03
C LEU A 269 19.11 -11.46 -0.12
N GLY A 270 20.42 -11.34 0.11
CA GLY A 270 21.36 -10.80 -0.87
C GLY A 270 21.12 -9.31 -1.20
N MET A 271 20.47 -8.58 -0.30
CA MET A 271 20.16 -7.16 -0.44
C MET A 271 20.24 -6.45 0.90
N GLU A 272 20.39 -5.12 0.90
CA GLU A 272 20.46 -4.35 2.14
C GLU A 272 19.12 -4.38 2.88
N VAL A 273 19.15 -4.75 4.16
CA VAL A 273 18.01 -4.73 5.07
C VAL A 273 18.25 -3.68 6.16
N TYR A 274 17.20 -2.92 6.47
CA TYR A 274 17.19 -1.92 7.52
C TYR A 274 16.00 -2.17 8.47
N ILE A 275 16.22 -2.02 9.77
CA ILE A 275 15.20 -2.18 10.80
C ILE A 275 14.97 -0.82 11.48
N LEU A 276 13.81 -0.23 11.28
CA LEU A 276 13.35 0.95 12.02
C LEU A 276 12.89 0.53 13.41
N LEU A 277 13.22 1.33 14.42
CA LEU A 277 12.72 1.18 15.79
C LEU A 277 11.74 2.31 16.04
N ALA A 278 10.48 1.99 16.32
CA ALA A 278 9.39 2.95 16.45
C ALA A 278 8.94 3.11 17.90
#